data_AF-A0A947SPS2-F1
#
_entry.id   AF-A0A947SPS2-F1
#
_cell.length_a   1.000
_cell.length_b   1.000
_cell.length_c   1.000
_cell.angle_alpha   90.00
_cell.angle_beta   90.00
_cell.angle_gamma   90.00
#
_symmetry.space_group_name_H-M   'P 1'
#
loop_
_entity.id
_entity.type
_entity.pdbx_description
1 polymer ?
#
loop_
_entity_poly.entity_id
_entity_poly.type
_entity_poly.pdbx_seq_one_letter_code
_entity_poly.pdbx_strand_id
1 'polypeptide(L)'
;MIKKIALYSLFIAFSLTLFSFSVLAEENDDISSDVLSEELNIEDPGILSWFQNAFDTIQLWVTRDLVKKSELELKKASRQIIKARELVQNNADDKNLQNKFNKIDEKYQGLIDGINNRIEEFNEENLNSEKFKNFLDKYTDHQFKHLQILEKLENQVPETVMEKIQEKRQEHLEKFNGVMNKIQEKKENKEQETNKNNNNNGEDDNNEEEDDNDNGNNQNNSGNGQQNQKGKN
;
A
#
# COMPACT_ATOMS: atom_id res chain seq x y z
N MET A 1 55.22 15.28 29.63
CA MET A 1 53.82 15.33 29.17
C MET A 1 53.16 13.94 29.32
N ILE A 2 52.96 13.43 30.54
CA ILE A 2 52.35 12.10 30.79
C ILE A 2 51.57 12.13 32.13
N LYS A 3 50.59 13.02 32.28
CA LYS A 3 49.78 13.10 33.53
C LYS A 3 48.28 13.40 33.31
N LYS A 4 47.72 13.20 32.11
CA LYS A 4 46.30 13.53 31.83
C LYS A 4 45.39 12.36 31.43
N ILE A 5 45.88 11.11 31.45
CA ILE A 5 45.09 9.95 30.97
C ILE A 5 44.43 9.15 32.11
N ALA A 6 44.77 9.43 33.37
CA ALA A 6 44.29 8.62 34.50
C ALA A 6 42.97 9.09 35.15
N LEU A 7 42.24 10.06 34.58
CA LEU A 7 40.99 10.58 35.20
C LEU A 7 39.69 10.13 34.55
N TYR A 8 39.72 9.41 33.42
CA TYR A 8 38.50 8.95 32.73
C TYR A 8 38.08 7.52 33.07
N SER A 9 38.88 6.75 33.83
CA SER A 9 38.55 5.34 34.13
C SER A 9 37.69 5.14 35.39
N LEU A 10 37.31 6.21 36.11
CA LEU A 10 36.50 6.12 37.33
C LEU A 10 35.04 6.59 37.15
N PHE A 11 34.61 6.85 35.91
CA PHE A 11 33.23 7.25 35.62
C PHE A 11 32.41 6.21 34.85
N ILE A 12 33.03 5.10 34.42
CA ILE A 12 32.37 4.06 33.61
C ILE A 12 31.72 2.96 34.49
N ALA A 13 31.99 2.94 35.79
CA ALA A 13 31.43 1.95 36.72
C ALA A 13 30.10 2.38 37.38
N PHE A 14 29.56 3.56 37.06
CA PHE A 14 28.34 4.12 37.67
C PHE A 14 27.31 4.52 36.60
N SER A 15 26.98 3.59 35.70
CA SER A 15 25.88 3.76 34.74
C SER A 15 25.09 2.46 34.51
N LEU A 16 25.30 1.41 35.32
CA LEU A 16 24.72 0.09 35.11
C LEU A 16 23.66 -0.33 36.15
N THR A 17 23.17 0.61 36.94
CA THR A 17 22.07 0.37 37.88
C THR A 17 21.14 1.56 37.82
N LEU A 18 19.84 1.30 37.68
CA LEU A 18 18.72 2.26 37.58
C LEU A 18 18.09 2.45 36.17
N PHE A 19 17.98 1.38 35.39
CA PHE A 19 16.74 1.16 34.62
C PHE A 19 16.05 -0.09 35.16
N SER A 20 15.62 -0.01 36.43
CA SER A 20 14.49 -0.81 36.86
C SER A 20 13.29 -0.23 36.12
N PHE A 21 13.03 -0.74 34.91
CA PHE A 21 11.73 -0.59 34.29
C PHE A 21 10.72 -1.01 35.36
N SER A 22 9.93 -0.05 35.81
CA SER A 22 8.65 -0.40 36.39
C SER A 22 8.01 -1.29 35.34
N VAL A 23 7.82 -2.56 35.67
CA VAL A 23 6.77 -3.35 35.05
C VAL A 23 5.51 -2.60 35.41
N LEU A 24 5.18 -1.58 34.60
CA LEU A 24 3.80 -1.22 34.41
C LEU A 24 3.19 -2.54 33.96
N ALA A 25 2.37 -3.11 34.82
CA ALA A 25 1.23 -3.86 34.35
C ALA A 25 0.51 -2.89 33.40
N GLU A 26 0.93 -2.90 32.14
CA GLU A 26 0.14 -2.45 31.02
C GLU A 26 -1.12 -3.29 31.16
N GLU A 27 -2.18 -2.61 31.59
CA GLU A 27 -3.54 -3.08 31.43
C GLU A 27 -3.57 -3.66 30.01
N ASN A 28 -3.66 -5.00 29.92
CA ASN A 28 -3.86 -5.67 28.66
C ASN A 28 -5.19 -5.12 28.16
N ASP A 29 -5.14 -4.01 27.45
CA ASP A 29 -6.19 -3.55 26.57
C ASP A 29 -6.33 -4.68 25.57
N ASP A 30 -7.22 -5.58 25.95
CA ASP A 30 -7.71 -6.71 25.20
C ASP A 30 -8.47 -6.08 24.03
N ILE A 31 -7.71 -5.55 23.06
CA ILE A 31 -8.25 -5.04 21.81
C ILE A 31 -8.83 -6.29 21.16
N SER A 32 -10.11 -6.53 21.42
CA SER A 32 -10.79 -7.73 20.94
C SER A 32 -10.57 -7.84 19.43
N SER A 33 -10.50 -9.08 18.93
CA SER A 33 -10.46 -9.37 17.50
C SER A 33 -11.51 -8.58 16.72
N ASP A 34 -12.67 -8.34 17.35
CA ASP A 34 -13.81 -7.63 16.76
C ASP A 34 -13.49 -6.16 16.51
N VAL A 35 -12.89 -5.45 17.47
CA VAL A 35 -12.56 -4.02 17.33
C VAL A 35 -11.49 -3.81 16.25
N LEU A 36 -10.50 -4.71 16.18
CA LEU A 36 -9.43 -4.61 15.18
C LEU A 36 -9.90 -5.03 13.77
N SER A 37 -10.82 -6.00 13.69
CA SER A 37 -11.44 -6.43 12.43
C SER A 37 -12.34 -5.34 11.86
N GLU A 38 -13.12 -4.66 12.71
CA GLU A 38 -13.91 -3.50 12.34
C GLU A 38 -13.00 -2.34 11.88
N GLU A 39 -11.88 -2.12 12.56
CA GLU A 39 -10.90 -1.07 12.22
C GLU A 39 -10.15 -1.34 10.90
N LEU A 40 -9.90 -2.60 10.56
CA LEU A 40 -9.34 -3.02 9.27
C LEU A 40 -10.42 -3.26 8.20
N ASN A 41 -11.70 -2.98 8.51
CA ASN A 41 -12.84 -3.19 7.63
C ASN A 41 -12.90 -4.61 7.05
N ILE A 42 -12.57 -5.59 7.90
CA ILE A 42 -12.62 -7.01 7.61
C ILE A 42 -13.87 -7.56 8.30
N GLU A 43 -14.79 -8.12 7.52
CA GLU A 43 -15.93 -8.87 8.08
C GLU A 43 -15.41 -10.10 8.84
N ASP A 44 -15.84 -10.21 10.10
CA ASP A 44 -15.55 -11.32 11.00
C ASP A 44 -16.04 -12.65 10.39
N PRO A 45 -15.30 -13.78 10.51
CA PRO A 45 -15.60 -14.99 9.76
C PRO A 45 -16.76 -15.77 10.38
N GLY A 46 -17.99 -15.28 10.18
CA GLY A 46 -19.21 -16.03 10.48
C GLY A 46 -19.34 -17.32 9.63
N ILE A 47 -20.25 -18.22 10.01
CA ILE A 47 -20.48 -19.53 9.34
C ILE A 47 -20.85 -19.41 7.84
N LEU A 48 -21.26 -18.23 7.37
CA LEU A 48 -21.49 -17.90 5.94
C LEU A 48 -20.24 -17.37 5.19
N SER A 49 -19.14 -17.11 5.89
CA SER A 49 -17.89 -16.52 5.36
C SER A 49 -17.14 -17.43 4.37
N TRP A 50 -17.34 -18.75 4.42
CA TRP A 50 -16.71 -19.65 3.44
C TRP A 50 -17.32 -19.51 2.03
N PHE A 51 -18.60 -19.14 1.91
CA PHE A 51 -19.24 -18.82 0.62
C PHE A 51 -18.82 -17.44 0.09
N GLN A 52 -18.67 -16.43 0.96
CA GLN A 52 -18.14 -15.13 0.56
C GLN A 52 -16.67 -15.22 0.10
N ASN A 53 -15.82 -15.98 0.81
CA ASN A 53 -14.43 -16.21 0.38
C ASN A 53 -14.33 -16.97 -0.96
N ALA A 54 -15.27 -17.88 -1.25
CA ALA A 54 -15.34 -18.57 -2.54
C ALA A 54 -15.80 -17.62 -3.66
N PHE A 55 -16.79 -16.76 -3.40
CA PHE A 55 -17.27 -15.77 -4.35
C PHE A 55 -16.21 -14.69 -4.64
N ASP A 56 -15.51 -14.19 -3.62
CA ASP A 56 -14.38 -13.26 -3.77
C ASP A 56 -13.24 -13.87 -4.58
N THR A 57 -13.00 -15.18 -4.46
CA THR A 57 -11.97 -15.90 -5.23
C THR A 57 -12.37 -16.09 -6.69
N ILE A 58 -13.65 -16.32 -6.98
CA ILE A 58 -14.19 -16.34 -8.36
C ILE A 58 -14.16 -14.93 -8.96
N GLN A 59 -14.54 -13.91 -8.19
CA GLN A 59 -14.47 -12.52 -8.60
C GLN A 59 -13.02 -12.08 -8.86
N LEU A 60 -12.04 -12.54 -8.09
CA LEU A 60 -10.60 -12.31 -8.35
C LEU A 60 -10.13 -12.88 -9.69
N TRP A 61 -10.71 -13.99 -10.14
CA TRP A 61 -10.39 -14.58 -11.44
C TRP A 61 -11.07 -13.86 -12.61
N VAL A 62 -12.25 -13.28 -12.38
CA VAL A 62 -13.03 -12.57 -13.41
C VAL A 62 -12.72 -11.07 -13.49
N THR A 63 -12.25 -10.46 -12.40
CA THR A 63 -12.04 -9.01 -12.32
C THR A 63 -10.70 -8.64 -12.95
N ARG A 64 -10.75 -8.13 -14.19
CA ARG A 64 -9.58 -7.56 -14.90
C ARG A 64 -9.11 -6.20 -14.33
N ASP A 65 -9.84 -5.65 -13.37
CA ASP A 65 -9.51 -4.38 -12.71
C ASP A 65 -8.40 -4.61 -11.66
N LEU A 66 -7.22 -4.04 -11.95
CA LEU A 66 -6.03 -4.13 -11.12
C LEU A 66 -6.21 -3.51 -9.72
N VAL A 67 -7.03 -2.46 -9.59
CA VAL A 67 -7.31 -1.81 -8.30
C VAL A 67 -8.13 -2.74 -7.42
N LYS A 68 -9.22 -3.30 -7.96
CA LYS A 68 -10.06 -4.25 -7.21
C LYS A 68 -9.31 -5.51 -6.79
N LYS A 69 -8.43 -6.02 -7.66
CA LYS A 69 -7.59 -7.17 -7.34
C LYS A 69 -6.66 -6.86 -6.16
N SER A 70 -6.08 -5.66 -6.14
CA SER A 70 -5.20 -5.20 -5.06
C SER A 70 -5.97 -4.95 -3.77
N GLU A 71 -7.19 -4.41 -3.81
CA GLU A 71 -8.07 -4.31 -2.63
C GLU A 71 -8.37 -5.68 -2.01
N LEU A 72 -8.63 -6.70 -2.83
CA LEU A 72 -8.91 -8.04 -2.34
C LEU A 72 -7.67 -8.72 -1.74
N GLU A 73 -6.50 -8.53 -2.33
CA GLU A 73 -5.24 -8.98 -1.73
C GLU A 73 -4.92 -8.24 -0.43
N LEU A 74 -5.23 -6.94 -0.34
CA LEU A 74 -5.07 -6.16 0.90
C LEU A 74 -5.92 -6.74 2.03
N LYS A 75 -7.21 -7.02 1.76
CA LYS A 75 -8.09 -7.70 2.72
C LYS A 75 -7.54 -9.05 3.16
N LYS A 76 -7.01 -9.84 2.22
CA LYS A 76 -6.39 -11.13 2.55
C LYS A 76 -5.14 -10.96 3.41
N ALA A 77 -4.33 -9.92 3.17
CA ALA A 77 -3.14 -9.62 3.93
C ALA A 77 -3.50 -9.23 5.36
N SER A 78 -4.48 -8.35 5.53
CA SER A 78 -4.99 -7.98 6.86
C SER A 78 -5.50 -9.20 7.63
N ARG A 79 -6.20 -10.13 6.98
CA ARG A 79 -6.58 -11.42 7.60
C ARG A 79 -5.40 -12.28 8.05
N GLN A 80 -4.26 -12.26 7.35
CA GLN A 80 -3.07 -12.99 7.80
C GLN A 80 -2.48 -12.35 9.07
N ILE A 81 -2.42 -11.02 9.14
CA ILE A 81 -1.93 -10.32 10.33
C ILE A 81 -2.80 -10.60 11.57
N ILE A 82 -4.13 -10.61 11.40
CA ILE A 82 -5.05 -11.02 12.49
C ILE A 82 -4.76 -12.46 12.93
N LYS A 83 -4.59 -13.39 11.99
CA LYS A 83 -4.23 -14.78 12.32
C LYS A 83 -2.88 -14.89 13.03
N ALA A 84 -1.90 -14.07 12.65
CA ALA A 84 -0.60 -14.03 13.33
C ALA A 84 -0.78 -13.59 14.79
N ARG A 85 -1.62 -12.58 15.01
CA ARG A 85 -1.97 -12.11 16.36
C ARG A 85 -2.68 -13.17 17.17
N GLU A 86 -3.74 -13.78 16.63
CA GLU A 86 -4.47 -14.87 17.30
C GLU A 86 -3.57 -16.06 17.63
N LEU A 87 -2.63 -16.38 16.72
CA LEU A 87 -1.67 -17.46 16.93
C LEU A 87 -0.79 -17.16 18.16
N VAL A 88 -0.24 -15.95 18.26
CA VAL A 88 0.60 -15.51 19.38
C VAL A 88 -0.20 -15.49 20.69
N GLN A 89 -1.38 -14.87 20.69
CA GLN A 89 -2.21 -14.73 21.88
C GLN A 89 -2.67 -16.09 22.43
N ASN A 90 -3.06 -17.02 21.57
CA ASN A 90 -3.60 -18.31 21.99
C ASN A 90 -2.53 -19.39 22.23
N ASN A 91 -1.30 -19.20 21.73
CA ASN A 91 -0.26 -20.24 21.72
C ASN A 91 1.14 -19.69 22.03
N ALA A 92 1.27 -18.73 22.94
CA ALA A 92 2.55 -18.09 23.29
C ALA A 92 3.64 -19.11 23.68
N ASP A 93 3.26 -20.24 24.31
CA ASP A 93 4.17 -21.28 24.78
C ASP A 93 4.38 -22.45 23.78
N ASP A 94 3.81 -22.39 22.57
CA ASP A 94 3.95 -23.46 21.59
C ASP A 94 5.38 -23.51 21.03
N LYS A 95 6.04 -24.67 21.17
CA LYS A 95 7.37 -24.94 20.60
C LYS A 95 7.43 -24.74 19.07
N ASN A 96 6.28 -24.80 18.39
CA ASN A 96 6.17 -24.58 16.95
C ASN A 96 5.68 -23.16 16.57
N LEU A 97 5.57 -22.23 17.53
CA LEU A 97 5.08 -20.88 17.30
C LEU A 97 5.85 -20.19 16.17
N GLN A 98 7.18 -20.23 16.20
CA GLN A 98 8.03 -19.63 15.17
C GLN A 98 7.72 -20.17 13.77
N ASN A 99 7.59 -21.50 13.62
CA ASN A 99 7.30 -22.13 12.34
C ASN A 99 5.89 -21.79 11.83
N LYS A 100 4.91 -21.70 12.72
CA LYS A 100 3.54 -21.31 12.37
C LYS A 100 3.48 -19.82 11.98
N PHE A 101 4.16 -18.97 12.75
CA PHE A 101 4.27 -17.54 12.47
C PHE A 101 4.91 -17.29 11.10
N ASN A 102 6.06 -17.93 10.82
CA ASN A 102 6.75 -17.80 9.54
C ASN A 102 5.85 -18.17 8.35
N LYS A 103 5.02 -19.21 8.46
CA LYS A 103 4.08 -19.58 7.40
C LYS A 103 2.96 -18.55 7.19
N ILE A 104 2.55 -17.85 8.24
CA ILE A 104 1.57 -16.78 8.14
C ILE A 104 2.23 -15.54 7.53
N ASP A 105 3.42 -15.18 7.98
CA ASP A 105 4.22 -14.08 7.46
C ASP A 105 4.55 -14.28 5.96
N GLU A 106 5.02 -15.45 5.54
CA GLU A 106 5.28 -15.75 4.12
C GLU A 106 4.06 -15.49 3.23
N LYS A 107 2.86 -15.86 3.69
CA LYS A 107 1.61 -15.60 2.97
C LYS A 107 1.25 -14.12 2.97
N TYR A 108 1.45 -13.45 4.10
CA TYR A 108 1.26 -12.01 4.22
C TYR A 108 2.17 -11.26 3.24
N GLN A 109 3.48 -11.51 3.28
CA GLN A 109 4.47 -10.91 2.41
C GLN A 109 4.16 -11.16 0.94
N GLY A 110 3.80 -12.39 0.57
CA GLY A 110 3.41 -12.70 -0.82
C GLY A 110 2.21 -11.90 -1.32
N LEU A 111 1.23 -11.60 -0.45
CA LEU A 111 0.09 -10.74 -0.80
C LEU A 111 0.50 -9.27 -0.94
N ILE A 112 1.36 -8.77 -0.03
CA ILE A 112 1.89 -7.41 -0.10
C ILE A 112 2.75 -7.21 -1.34
N ASP A 113 3.64 -8.15 -1.64
CA ASP A 113 4.49 -8.12 -2.84
C ASP A 113 3.59 -8.15 -4.11
N GLY A 114 2.52 -8.92 -4.11
CA GLY A 114 1.51 -8.93 -5.19
C GLY A 114 0.82 -7.58 -5.40
N ILE A 115 0.48 -6.89 -4.30
CA ILE A 115 -0.07 -5.52 -4.33
C ILE A 115 0.97 -4.54 -4.86
N ASN A 116 2.19 -4.57 -4.32
CA ASN A 116 3.29 -3.69 -4.72
C ASN A 116 3.62 -3.80 -6.21
N ASN A 117 3.74 -5.03 -6.73
CA ASN A 117 4.00 -5.26 -8.15
C ASN A 117 2.90 -4.65 -9.03
N ARG A 118 1.62 -4.78 -8.64
CA ARG A 118 0.52 -4.16 -9.39
C ARG A 118 0.48 -2.65 -9.25
N ILE A 119 0.88 -2.11 -8.10
CA ILE A 119 1.06 -0.67 -7.93
C ILE A 119 2.10 -0.14 -8.93
N GLU A 120 3.19 -0.89 -9.13
CA GLU A 120 4.22 -0.55 -10.10
C GLU A 120 3.75 -0.67 -11.56
N GLU A 121 2.85 -1.62 -11.86
CA GLU A 121 2.23 -1.81 -13.19
C GLU A 121 1.18 -0.74 -13.53
N PHE A 122 0.70 0.05 -12.57
CA PHE A 122 -0.27 1.10 -12.88
C PHE A 122 0.33 2.13 -13.83
N ASN A 123 -0.37 2.32 -14.95
CA ASN A 123 -0.11 3.39 -15.89
C ASN A 123 -0.71 4.72 -15.41
N GLU A 124 -0.45 5.79 -16.15
CA GLU A 124 -0.87 7.15 -15.81
C GLU A 124 -2.39 7.31 -15.67
N GLU A 125 -3.18 6.64 -16.50
CA GLU A 125 -4.65 6.68 -16.41
C GLU A 125 -5.14 6.13 -15.08
N ASN A 126 -4.53 5.05 -14.60
CA ASN A 126 -4.84 4.47 -13.30
C ASN A 126 -4.44 5.40 -12.16
N LEU A 127 -3.24 6.00 -12.20
CA LEU A 127 -2.72 6.88 -11.15
C LEU A 127 -3.60 8.12 -10.88
N ASN A 128 -4.31 8.60 -11.90
CA ASN A 128 -5.21 9.76 -11.79
C ASN A 128 -6.65 9.38 -11.44
N SER A 129 -6.99 8.10 -11.49
CA SER A 129 -8.34 7.64 -11.16
C SER A 129 -8.65 7.81 -9.68
N GLU A 130 -9.89 8.22 -9.38
CA GLU A 130 -10.38 8.34 -8.00
C GLU A 130 -10.32 6.99 -7.26
N LYS A 131 -10.60 5.90 -7.97
CA LYS A 131 -10.52 4.53 -7.42
C LYS A 131 -9.12 4.19 -6.93
N PHE A 132 -8.09 4.51 -7.71
CA PHE A 132 -6.70 4.27 -7.31
C PHE A 132 -6.30 5.12 -6.12
N LYS A 133 -6.67 6.41 -6.08
CA LYS A 133 -6.40 7.28 -4.93
C LYS A 133 -7.02 6.72 -3.65
N ASN A 134 -8.31 6.38 -3.70
CA ASN A 134 -9.03 5.77 -2.57
C ASN A 134 -8.40 4.44 -2.15
N PHE A 135 -7.94 3.63 -3.10
CA PHE A 135 -7.21 2.40 -2.79
C PHE A 135 -5.87 2.68 -2.12
N LEU A 136 -5.09 3.65 -2.61
CA LEU A 136 -3.77 3.98 -2.07
C LEU A 136 -3.86 4.53 -0.65
N ASP A 137 -4.88 5.34 -0.36
CA ASP A 137 -5.14 5.85 0.98
C ASP A 137 -5.44 4.70 1.95
N LYS A 138 -6.34 3.78 1.57
CA LYS A 138 -6.63 2.56 2.35
C LYS A 138 -5.41 1.67 2.51
N TYR A 139 -4.65 1.49 1.44
CA TYR A 139 -3.44 0.67 1.46
C TYR A 139 -2.45 1.20 2.49
N THR A 140 -2.19 2.51 2.45
CA THR A 140 -1.32 3.22 3.40
C THR A 140 -1.79 3.05 4.84
N ASP A 141 -3.07 3.33 5.11
CA ASP A 141 -3.67 3.15 6.44
C ASP A 141 -3.50 1.71 6.96
N HIS A 142 -3.80 0.72 6.12
CA HIS A 142 -3.64 -0.69 6.49
C HIS A 142 -2.18 -1.06 6.74
N GLN A 143 -1.21 -0.56 5.96
CA GLN A 143 0.21 -0.86 6.22
C GLN A 143 0.65 -0.33 7.59
N PHE A 144 0.22 0.88 7.98
CA PHE A 144 0.51 1.41 9.31
C PHE A 144 -0.13 0.57 10.42
N LYS A 145 -1.40 0.17 10.25
CA LYS A 145 -2.08 -0.71 11.21
C LYS A 145 -1.40 -2.07 11.33
N HIS A 146 -0.99 -2.66 10.20
CA HIS A 146 -0.25 -3.93 10.22
C HIS A 146 1.08 -3.81 10.98
N LEU A 147 1.81 -2.72 10.77
CA LEU A 147 3.05 -2.44 11.50
C LEU A 147 2.82 -2.29 13.01
N GLN A 148 1.76 -1.60 13.42
CA GLN A 148 1.39 -1.47 14.84
C GLN A 148 1.01 -2.82 15.45
N ILE A 149 0.32 -3.69 14.70
CA ILE A 149 0.00 -5.03 15.19
C ILE A 149 1.28 -5.85 15.37
N LEU A 150 2.17 -5.87 14.37
CA LEU A 150 3.45 -6.57 14.47
C LEU A 150 4.29 -6.07 15.65
N GLU A 151 4.33 -4.75 15.86
CA GLU A 151 4.99 -4.13 17.01
C GLU A 151 4.43 -4.62 18.36
N LYS A 152 3.11 -4.69 18.48
CA LYS A 152 2.47 -5.23 19.69
C LYS A 152 2.79 -6.72 19.90
N LEU A 153 2.96 -7.49 18.82
CA LEU A 153 3.32 -8.90 18.91
C LEU A 153 4.75 -9.14 19.35
N GLU A 154 5.69 -8.23 19.06
CA GLU A 154 7.10 -8.37 19.47
C GLU A 154 7.25 -8.58 20.98
N ASN A 155 6.47 -7.86 21.78
CA ASN A 155 6.54 -7.94 23.24
C ASN A 155 5.80 -9.17 23.82
N GLN A 156 5.08 -9.92 22.99
CA GLN A 156 4.22 -11.04 23.39
C GLN A 156 4.77 -12.40 22.95
N VAL A 157 5.92 -12.42 22.26
CA VAL A 157 6.52 -13.64 21.72
C VAL A 157 7.89 -13.93 22.37
N PRO A 158 8.36 -15.19 22.33
CA PRO A 158 9.72 -15.51 22.72
C PRO A 158 10.76 -14.75 21.88
N GLU A 159 11.94 -14.51 22.46
CA GLU A 159 13.04 -13.73 21.85
C GLU A 159 13.38 -14.17 20.41
N THR A 160 13.38 -15.48 20.14
CA THR A 160 13.68 -16.03 18.81
C THR A 160 12.63 -15.69 17.74
N VAL A 161 11.37 -15.47 18.15
CA VAL A 161 10.29 -15.03 17.26
C VAL A 161 10.29 -13.51 17.16
N MET A 162 10.57 -12.81 18.27
CA MET A 162 10.69 -11.35 18.32
C MET A 162 11.71 -10.83 17.30
N GLU A 163 12.93 -11.39 17.28
CA GLU A 163 13.95 -11.02 16.30
C GLU A 163 13.45 -11.18 14.85
N LYS A 164 12.67 -12.24 14.60
CA LYS A 164 12.11 -12.49 13.27
C LYS A 164 11.04 -11.48 12.88
N ILE A 165 10.20 -11.07 13.83
CA ILE A 165 9.19 -10.03 13.63
C ILE A 165 9.88 -8.69 13.31
N GLN A 166 10.93 -8.34 14.06
CA GLN A 166 11.69 -7.11 13.85
C GLN A 166 12.33 -7.06 12.46
N GLU A 167 13.02 -8.12 12.05
CA GLU A 167 13.58 -8.26 10.69
C GLU A 167 12.51 -8.04 9.62
N LYS A 168 11.33 -8.65 9.80
CA LYS A 168 10.23 -8.58 8.83
C LYS A 168 9.54 -7.22 8.79
N ARG A 169 9.41 -6.53 9.92
CA ARG A 169 8.91 -5.14 9.94
C ARG A 169 9.85 -4.21 9.19
N GLN A 170 11.16 -4.36 9.37
CA GLN A 170 12.14 -3.53 8.67
C GLN A 170 12.08 -3.79 7.16
N GLU A 171 12.10 -5.05 6.73
CA GLU A 171 11.97 -5.42 5.32
C GLU A 171 10.69 -4.85 4.71
N HIS A 172 9.58 -4.94 5.45
CA HIS A 172 8.29 -4.42 5.04
C HIS A 172 8.28 -2.89 4.87
N LEU A 173 8.84 -2.16 5.83
CA LEU A 173 8.99 -0.69 5.77
C LEU A 173 9.84 -0.26 4.57
N GLU A 174 10.95 -0.94 4.33
CA GLU A 174 11.84 -0.64 3.20
C GLU A 174 11.13 -0.82 1.86
N LYS A 175 10.42 -1.96 1.68
CA LYS A 175 9.63 -2.22 0.46
C LYS A 175 8.50 -1.20 0.29
N PHE A 176 7.76 -0.92 1.36
CA PHE A 176 6.66 0.02 1.34
C PHE A 176 7.11 1.44 0.96
N ASN A 177 8.18 1.93 1.59
CA ASN A 177 8.78 3.22 1.27
C ASN A 177 9.26 3.27 -0.18
N GLY A 178 9.91 2.20 -0.66
CA GLY A 178 10.36 2.11 -2.05
C GLY A 178 9.21 2.25 -3.06
N VAL A 179 8.08 1.59 -2.79
CA VAL A 179 6.88 1.68 -3.63
C VAL A 179 6.26 3.07 -3.58
N MET A 180 6.14 3.68 -2.39
CA MET A 180 5.58 5.02 -2.26
C MET A 180 6.42 6.09 -2.96
N ASN A 181 7.75 6.00 -2.87
CA ASN A 181 8.65 6.90 -3.58
C ASN A 181 8.49 6.78 -5.10
N LYS A 182 8.41 5.55 -5.64
CA LYS A 182 8.16 5.33 -7.07
C LYS A 182 6.83 5.93 -7.53
N ILE A 183 5.78 5.85 -6.72
CA ILE A 183 4.48 6.46 -7.05
C ILE A 183 4.61 7.99 -7.07
N GLN A 184 5.32 8.56 -6.10
CA GLN A 184 5.54 10.01 -6.02
C GLN A 184 6.34 10.52 -7.23
N GLU A 185 7.45 9.88 -7.57
CA GLU A 185 8.26 10.21 -8.76
C GLU A 185 7.42 10.17 -10.05
N LYS A 186 6.58 9.15 -10.22
CA LYS A 186 5.67 9.05 -11.37
C LYS A 186 4.66 10.20 -11.43
N LYS A 187 4.20 10.73 -10.29
CA LYS A 187 3.29 11.89 -10.24
C LYS A 187 4.03 13.19 -10.56
N GLU A 188 5.20 13.40 -9.97
CA GLU A 188 6.00 14.62 -10.16
C GLU A 188 6.48 14.79 -11.60
N ASN A 189 6.95 13.72 -12.24
CA ASN A 189 7.38 13.76 -13.65
C ASN A 189 6.24 14.23 -14.58
N LYS A 190 5.00 13.84 -14.29
CA LYS A 190 3.82 14.25 -15.06
C LYS A 190 3.51 15.74 -14.90
N GLU A 191 3.59 16.27 -13.68
CA GLU A 191 3.36 17.70 -13.42
C GLU A 191 4.39 18.56 -14.18
N GLN A 192 5.62 18.07 -14.35
CA GLN A 192 6.65 18.76 -15.12
C GLN A 192 6.39 18.72 -16.63
N GLU A 193 5.97 17.58 -17.19
CA GLU A 193 5.63 17.45 -18.62
C GLU A 193 4.44 18.33 -19.03
N THR A 194 3.40 18.37 -18.19
CA THR A 194 2.21 19.20 -18.42
C THR A 194 2.53 20.71 -18.38
N ASN A 195 3.37 21.14 -17.43
CA ASN A 195 3.81 22.53 -17.35
C ASN A 195 4.72 22.94 -18.53
N LYS A 196 5.57 22.03 -19.02
CA LYS A 196 6.47 22.32 -20.16
C LYS A 196 5.70 22.47 -21.48
N ASN A 197 4.64 21.70 -21.70
CA ASN A 197 3.81 21.82 -22.89
C ASN A 197 2.95 23.09 -22.91
N ASN A 198 2.48 23.56 -21.75
CA ASN A 198 1.66 24.79 -21.68
C ASN A 198 2.48 26.07 -21.92
N ASN A 199 3.76 26.10 -21.57
CA ASN A 199 4.62 27.28 -21.81
C ASN A 199 5.08 27.44 -23.26
N ASN A 200 5.00 26.39 -24.10
CA ASN A 200 5.43 26.46 -25.50
C ASN A 200 4.30 26.82 -26.49
N ASN A 201 3.03 26.85 -26.05
CA ASN A 201 1.88 27.19 -26.90
C ASN A 201 1.39 28.64 -26.73
N GLY A 202 2.15 29.49 -26.05
CA GLY A 202 1.77 30.87 -25.74
C GLY A 202 2.45 31.97 -26.57
N GLU A 203 3.28 31.64 -27.57
CA GLU A 203 4.11 32.63 -28.29
C GLU A 203 3.74 32.87 -29.78
N ASP A 204 2.70 32.22 -30.34
CA ASP A 204 2.39 32.31 -31.79
C ASP A 204 1.12 33.09 -32.17
N ASP A 205 0.46 33.82 -31.26
CA ASP A 205 -0.70 34.67 -31.60
C ASP A 205 -0.37 36.16 -31.40
N ASN A 206 0.36 36.76 -32.35
CA ASN A 206 0.33 38.20 -32.65
C ASN A 206 1.10 38.47 -33.96
N ASN A 207 0.50 38.16 -35.11
CA ASN A 207 0.72 38.85 -36.39
C ASN A 207 -0.30 38.37 -37.44
N GLU A 208 -1.57 38.74 -37.26
CA GLU A 208 -2.49 38.88 -38.38
C GLU A 208 -2.66 40.38 -38.65
N GLU A 209 -1.76 40.93 -39.46
CA GLU A 209 -2.05 42.18 -40.19
C GLU A 209 -2.96 41.82 -41.37
N GLU A 210 -4.14 42.41 -41.29
CA GLU A 210 -5.22 42.58 -42.27
C GLU A 210 -4.78 42.49 -43.75
N ASP A 211 -5.22 41.43 -44.44
CA ASP A 211 -5.39 41.44 -45.90
C ASP A 211 -6.88 41.22 -46.22
N ASP A 212 -7.58 42.35 -46.39
CA ASP A 212 -8.92 42.42 -46.98
C ASP A 212 -8.86 41.92 -48.44
N ASN A 213 -9.07 40.62 -48.65
CA ASN A 213 -9.29 40.06 -49.97
C ASN A 213 -10.77 39.75 -50.20
N ASP A 214 -11.35 40.58 -51.07
CA ASP A 214 -12.74 40.65 -51.45
C ASP A 214 -13.27 39.34 -52.05
N ASN A 215 -14.50 39.05 -51.66
CA ASN A 215 -15.22 37.80 -51.74
C ASN A 215 -16.19 37.84 -52.91
N GLY A 216 -16.22 36.80 -53.74
CA GLY A 216 -17.42 36.51 -54.52
C GLY A 216 -17.20 35.70 -55.78
N ASN A 217 -17.05 34.39 -55.67
CA ASN A 217 -17.52 33.51 -56.74
C ASN A 217 -18.30 32.32 -56.21
N ASN A 218 -19.62 32.53 -56.22
CA ASN A 218 -20.69 31.57 -56.02
C ASN A 218 -20.92 30.81 -57.33
N GLN A 219 -20.86 29.47 -57.31
CA GLN A 219 -21.81 28.61 -58.03
C GLN A 219 -21.56 27.10 -57.81
N ASN A 220 -22.57 26.46 -57.21
CA ASN A 220 -23.27 25.24 -57.67
C ASN A 220 -22.50 24.06 -58.29
N ASN A 221 -22.57 22.88 -57.66
CA ASN A 221 -23.33 21.68 -58.10
C ASN A 221 -22.93 20.47 -57.23
N SER A 222 -23.85 19.80 -56.54
CA SER A 222 -24.74 18.71 -57.02
C SER A 222 -24.05 17.35 -57.21
N GLY A 223 -24.52 16.35 -56.46
CA GLY A 223 -24.16 14.93 -56.53
C GLY A 223 -24.22 14.29 -55.14
N ASN A 224 -25.36 13.82 -54.62
CA ASN A 224 -26.17 12.65 -55.00
C ASN A 224 -25.44 11.30 -54.82
N GLY A 225 -26.02 10.38 -54.04
CA GLY A 225 -25.61 8.96 -53.93
C GLY A 225 -25.67 8.42 -52.49
N GLN A 226 -26.81 7.87 -52.05
CA GLN A 226 -27.10 6.42 -51.93
C GLN A 226 -26.32 5.69 -50.81
N GLN A 227 -27.00 5.34 -49.71
CA GLN A 227 -27.62 4.02 -49.44
C GLN A 227 -26.65 2.81 -49.43
N ASN A 228 -26.41 2.25 -48.23
CA ASN A 228 -26.29 0.81 -47.94
C ASN A 228 -26.23 0.64 -46.41
N GLN A 229 -27.21 0.10 -45.68
CA GLN A 229 -27.68 -1.29 -45.54
C GLN A 229 -26.64 -2.35 -45.11
N LYS A 230 -27.03 -3.08 -44.04
CA LYS A 230 -26.63 -4.45 -43.59
C LYS A 230 -25.26 -4.60 -42.89
N GLY A 231 -25.11 -5.44 -41.86
CA GLY A 231 -25.96 -6.48 -41.24
C GLY A 231 -25.44 -6.77 -39.81
N LYS A 232 -26.28 -7.10 -38.83
CA LYS A 232 -26.60 -8.46 -38.37
C LYS A 232 -25.53 -9.51 -38.69
N ASN A 233 -24.77 -9.90 -37.66
CA ASN A 233 -24.84 -11.23 -37.04
C ASN A 233 -24.28 -11.16 -35.61
#